data_AF-A0A1J4Z5T6-F1
#
_entry.id   AF-A0A1J4Z5T6-F1
#
_cell.length_a   1.000
_cell.length_b   1.000
_cell.length_c   1.000
_cell.angle_alpha   90.00
_cell.angle_beta   90.00
_cell.angle_gamma   90.00
#
_symmetry.space_group_name_H-M   'P 1'
#
loop_
_entity.id
_entity.type
_entity.pdbx_description
1 polymer ?
#
loop_
_entity_poly.entity_id
_entity_poly.type
_entity_poly.pdbx_seq_one_letter_code
_entity_poly.pdbx_strand_id
1 'polypeptide(L)'
;MKECIGDESVASFARRCGFSEGLIRAYLKAQKRPGMERIVRIAEVAGVTLDWLATGLGPRRRADAQPRASIEDLAGQHARRWEKIITLIEGIEDESAHVAAIEELFTRAQSSAEIADLRQAVKALTEAQKKRA
;
A
#
# COMPACT_ATOMS: atom_id res chain seq x y z
N MET A 1 -9.88 -11.90 15.87
CA MET A 1 -10.17 -13.31 16.26
C MET A 1 -11.59 -13.78 15.92
N LYS A 2 -12.67 -13.15 16.44
CA LYS A 2 -14.05 -13.54 16.06
C LYS A 2 -14.28 -13.49 14.55
N GLU A 3 -13.82 -12.43 13.92
CA GLU A 3 -13.88 -12.24 12.46
C GLU A 3 -13.07 -13.28 11.66
N CYS A 4 -12.10 -13.95 12.26
CA CYS A 4 -11.35 -15.02 11.62
C CYS A 4 -12.16 -16.32 11.53
N ILE A 5 -13.09 -16.51 12.46
CA ILE A 5 -13.99 -17.67 12.51
C ILE A 5 -15.11 -17.50 11.47
N GLY A 6 -15.62 -16.27 11.31
CA GLY A 6 -16.72 -16.00 10.39
C GLY A 6 -17.97 -16.78 10.79
N ASP A 7 -18.57 -17.49 9.83
CA ASP A 7 -19.85 -18.19 10.01
C ASP A 7 -19.71 -19.63 10.51
N GLU A 8 -18.49 -20.17 10.62
CA GLU A 8 -18.30 -21.54 11.11
C GLU A 8 -18.33 -21.63 12.64
N SER A 9 -18.52 -22.84 13.17
CA SER A 9 -18.46 -23.06 14.61
C SER A 9 -17.03 -22.94 15.14
N VAL A 10 -16.88 -22.52 16.40
CA VAL A 10 -15.57 -22.44 17.08
C VAL A 10 -14.83 -23.78 17.04
N ALA A 11 -15.55 -24.89 17.17
CA ALA A 11 -15.01 -26.24 17.09
C ALA A 11 -14.46 -26.57 15.70
N SER A 12 -15.17 -26.16 14.65
CA SER A 12 -14.72 -26.34 13.25
C SER A 12 -13.44 -25.54 12.98
N PHE A 13 -13.44 -24.26 13.34
CA PHE A 13 -12.27 -23.39 13.17
C PHE A 13 -11.05 -23.89 13.97
N ALA A 14 -11.26 -24.33 15.22
CA ALA A 14 -10.19 -24.86 16.05
C ALA A 14 -9.53 -26.10 15.41
N ARG A 15 -10.34 -27.03 14.86
CA ARG A 15 -9.83 -28.20 14.14
C ARG A 15 -9.01 -27.81 12.92
N ARG A 16 -9.48 -26.84 12.11
CA ARG A 16 -8.71 -26.32 10.97
C ARG A 16 -7.37 -25.72 11.39
N CYS A 17 -7.35 -25.03 12.53
CA CYS A 17 -6.12 -24.46 13.09
C CYS A 17 -5.18 -25.51 13.72
N GLY A 18 -5.65 -26.73 13.98
CA GLY A 18 -4.90 -27.75 14.72
C GLY A 18 -4.88 -27.51 16.23
N PHE A 19 -5.90 -26.83 16.78
CA PHE A 19 -6.01 -26.46 18.19
C PHE A 19 -7.23 -27.09 18.86
N SER A 20 -7.23 -27.12 20.19
CA SER A 20 -8.44 -27.47 20.94
C SER A 20 -9.45 -26.32 20.90
N GLU A 21 -10.74 -26.65 20.88
CA GLU A 21 -11.82 -25.66 20.94
C GLU A 21 -11.71 -24.77 22.19
N GLY A 22 -11.37 -25.38 23.33
CA GLY A 22 -11.14 -24.67 24.59
C GLY A 22 -10.03 -23.60 24.48
N LEU A 23 -8.96 -23.88 23.72
CA LEU A 23 -7.88 -22.92 23.50
C LEU A 23 -8.37 -21.71 22.69
N ILE A 24 -9.09 -21.95 21.58
CA ILE A 24 -9.68 -20.85 20.79
C ILE A 24 -10.68 -20.06 21.63
N ARG A 25 -11.53 -20.72 22.44
CA ARG A 25 -12.46 -20.04 23.35
C ARG A 25 -11.73 -19.19 24.39
N ALA A 26 -10.61 -19.65 24.93
CA ALA A 26 -9.79 -18.87 25.84
C ALA A 26 -9.22 -17.60 25.17
N TYR A 27 -8.81 -17.69 23.90
CA TYR A 27 -8.39 -16.53 23.11
C TYR A 27 -9.54 -15.56 22.85
N LEU A 28 -10.72 -16.05 22.48
CA LEU A 28 -11.91 -15.22 22.25
C LEU A 28 -12.38 -14.48 23.52
N LYS A 29 -12.18 -15.09 24.68
CA LYS A 29 -12.50 -14.48 25.99
C LYS A 29 -11.35 -13.64 26.56
N ALA A 30 -10.26 -13.44 25.79
CA ALA A 30 -9.05 -12.76 26.23
C ALA A 30 -8.40 -13.31 27.52
N GLN A 31 -8.72 -14.56 27.90
CA GLN A 31 -8.15 -15.23 29.08
C GLN A 31 -6.69 -15.67 28.84
N LYS A 32 -6.35 -15.90 27.57
CA LYS A 32 -4.99 -16.21 27.12
C LYS A 32 -4.68 -15.42 25.86
N ARG A 33 -3.41 -15.07 25.67
CA ARG A 33 -2.91 -14.51 24.41
C ARG A 33 -2.21 -15.60 23.60
N PRO A 34 -2.45 -15.70 22.28
CA PRO A 34 -1.69 -16.61 21.42
C PRO A 34 -0.23 -16.14 21.37
N GLY A 35 0.71 -17.10 21.41
CA GLY A 35 2.11 -16.84 21.07
C GLY A 35 2.29 -16.71 19.56
N MET A 36 3.49 -16.31 19.12
CA MET A 36 3.79 -16.00 17.72
C MET A 36 3.40 -17.13 16.75
N GLU A 37 3.84 -18.37 17.01
CA GLU A 37 3.54 -19.51 16.14
C GLU A 37 2.02 -19.75 15.98
N ARG A 38 1.26 -19.57 17.06
CA ARG A 38 -0.18 -19.79 17.04
C ARG A 38 -0.90 -18.68 16.29
N ILE A 39 -0.49 -17.42 16.45
CA ILE A 39 -1.12 -16.31 15.73
C ILE A 39 -0.79 -16.36 14.23
N VAL A 40 0.43 -16.77 13.85
CA VAL A 40 0.80 -17.05 12.45
C VAL A 40 -0.09 -18.15 11.88
N ARG A 41 -0.25 -19.26 12.59
CA ARG A 41 -1.11 -20.36 12.15
C ARG A 41 -2.58 -19.95 11.97
N ILE A 42 -3.10 -19.14 12.89
CA ILE A 42 -4.46 -18.59 12.79
C ILE A 42 -4.59 -17.70 11.55
N ALA A 43 -3.60 -16.83 11.30
CA ALA A 43 -3.59 -15.93 10.14
C ALA A 43 -3.61 -16.71 8.82
N GLU A 44 -2.77 -17.74 8.70
CA GLU A 44 -2.73 -18.63 7.53
C GLU A 44 -4.07 -19.32 7.28
N VAL A 45 -4.64 -19.96 8.31
CA VAL A 45 -5.89 -20.72 8.18
C VAL A 45 -7.08 -19.81 7.89
N ALA A 46 -7.10 -18.62 8.46
CA ALA A 46 -8.16 -17.63 8.23
C ALA A 46 -7.95 -16.80 6.95
N GLY A 47 -6.81 -16.91 6.28
CA GLY A 47 -6.48 -16.15 5.08
C GLY A 47 -6.39 -14.64 5.34
N VAL A 48 -5.89 -14.23 6.51
CA VAL A 48 -5.71 -12.82 6.90
C VAL A 48 -4.23 -12.48 7.08
N THR A 49 -3.90 -11.19 7.06
CA THR A 49 -2.55 -10.73 7.35
C THR A 49 -2.27 -10.82 8.86
N LEU A 50 -0.99 -11.07 9.19
CA LEU A 50 -0.55 -11.16 10.59
C LEU A 50 -0.68 -9.82 11.31
N ASP A 51 -0.33 -8.72 10.63
CA ASP A 51 -0.43 -7.36 11.18
C ASP A 51 -1.88 -7.06 11.59
N TRP A 52 -2.82 -7.22 10.68
CA TRP A 52 -4.24 -7.03 10.97
C TRP A 52 -4.74 -7.92 12.11
N LEU A 53 -4.31 -9.19 12.17
CA LEU A 53 -4.71 -10.09 13.25
C LEU A 53 -4.13 -9.69 14.61
N ALA A 54 -2.90 -9.21 14.65
CA ALA A 54 -2.18 -8.89 15.88
C ALA A 54 -2.52 -7.49 16.42
N THR A 55 -2.68 -6.51 15.53
CA THR A 55 -2.79 -5.09 15.87
C THR A 55 -4.17 -4.50 15.53
N GLY A 56 -4.91 -5.13 14.60
CA GLY A 56 -6.11 -4.55 14.02
C GLY A 56 -5.84 -3.49 12.95
N LEU A 57 -4.57 -3.27 12.59
CA LEU A 57 -4.15 -2.27 11.61
C LEU A 57 -3.83 -2.91 10.26
N GLY A 58 -3.84 -2.09 9.21
CA GLY A 58 -3.47 -2.53 7.87
C GLY A 58 -4.52 -3.38 7.15
N PRO A 59 -4.19 -3.89 5.95
CA PRO A 59 -5.13 -4.63 5.12
C PRO A 59 -5.42 -6.01 5.72
N ARG A 60 -6.70 -6.38 5.80
CA ARG A 60 -7.11 -7.67 6.36
C ARG A 60 -6.63 -8.85 5.52
N ARG A 61 -6.74 -8.78 4.19
CA ARG A 61 -6.20 -9.80 3.27
C ARG A 61 -5.05 -9.23 2.47
N ARG A 62 -4.15 -10.10 2.00
CA ARG A 62 -3.07 -9.69 1.08
C ARG A 62 -3.59 -9.06 -0.21
N ALA A 63 -4.75 -9.50 -0.71
CA ALA A 63 -5.38 -8.91 -1.90
C ALA A 63 -5.92 -7.49 -1.65
N ASP A 64 -6.23 -7.15 -0.38
CA ASP A 64 -6.67 -5.81 0.00
C ASP A 64 -5.47 -4.86 0.17
N ALA A 65 -4.26 -5.41 0.29
CA ALA A 65 -3.05 -4.62 0.22
C ALA A 65 -2.91 -4.12 -1.21
N GLN A 66 -3.03 -2.81 -1.40
CA GLN A 66 -2.68 -2.18 -2.66
C GLN A 66 -1.25 -2.60 -2.99
N PRO A 67 -0.99 -3.18 -4.17
CA PRO A 67 0.38 -3.35 -4.63
C PRO A 67 1.02 -1.98 -4.55
N ARG A 68 2.08 -1.82 -3.75
CA ARG A 68 2.96 -0.67 -3.94
C ARG A 68 3.46 -0.81 -5.36
N ALA A 69 2.98 0.06 -6.25
CA ALA A 69 3.48 0.12 -7.61
C ALA A 69 5.01 0.21 -7.51
N SER A 70 5.72 -0.71 -8.16
CA SER A 70 7.17 -0.64 -8.19
C SER A 70 7.58 0.65 -8.91
N ILE A 71 8.80 1.14 -8.66
CA ILE A 71 9.32 2.28 -9.43
C ILE A 71 9.28 1.96 -10.92
N GLU A 72 9.48 0.71 -11.31
CA GLU A 72 9.39 0.24 -12.70
C GLU A 72 7.96 0.35 -13.25
N ASP A 73 6.93 0.02 -12.45
CA ASP A 73 5.53 0.21 -12.82
C ASP A 73 5.15 1.70 -12.94
N LEU A 74 5.65 2.54 -12.04
CA LEU A 74 5.37 3.98 -12.00
C LEU A 74 6.10 4.75 -13.11
N ALA A 75 7.34 4.37 -13.39
CA ALA A 75 8.20 5.05 -14.34
C ALA A 75 7.99 4.59 -15.79
N GLY A 76 7.44 3.39 -16.00
CA GLY A 76 7.13 2.83 -17.32
C GLY A 76 8.32 2.94 -18.28
N GLN A 77 8.10 3.57 -19.44
CA GLN A 77 9.12 3.77 -20.49
C GLN A 77 10.36 4.59 -20.04
N HIS A 78 10.29 5.28 -18.90
CA HIS A 78 11.34 6.17 -18.40
C HIS A 78 12.09 5.64 -17.18
N ALA A 79 11.84 4.40 -16.75
CA ALA A 79 12.47 3.79 -15.56
C ALA A 79 13.99 4.01 -15.47
N ARG A 80 14.73 3.72 -16.54
CA ARG A 80 16.20 3.92 -16.58
C ARG A 80 16.64 5.37 -16.38
N ARG A 81 15.82 6.33 -16.81
CA ARG A 81 16.14 7.75 -16.66
C ARG A 81 15.87 8.20 -15.22
N TRP A 82 14.79 7.72 -14.63
CA TRP A 82 14.47 7.96 -13.23
C TRP A 82 15.51 7.37 -12.28
N GLU A 83 15.97 6.14 -12.55
CA GLU A 83 17.06 5.50 -11.80
C GLU A 83 18.31 6.38 -11.78
N LYS A 84 18.74 6.91 -12.94
CA LYS A 84 19.89 7.82 -13.01
C LYS A 84 19.69 9.11 -12.23
N ILE A 85 18.50 9.69 -12.25
CA ILE A 85 18.19 10.90 -11.48
C ILE A 85 18.31 10.61 -9.99
N ILE A 86 17.77 9.49 -9.52
CA ILE A 86 17.89 9.05 -8.12
C ILE A 86 19.38 8.91 -7.76
N THR A 87 20.18 8.19 -8.56
CA THR A 87 21.62 8.03 -8.29
C THR A 87 22.36 9.37 -8.21
N LEU A 88 22.03 10.33 -9.08
CA LEU A 88 22.67 11.64 -9.07
C LEU A 88 22.31 12.45 -7.83
N ILE A 89 21.04 12.40 -7.40
CA ILE A 89 20.56 13.12 -6.22
C ILE A 89 21.12 12.49 -4.94
N GLU A 90 21.06 11.16 -4.82
CA GLU A 90 21.58 10.43 -3.66
C GLU A 90 23.10 10.52 -3.53
N GLY A 91 23.80 10.78 -4.64
CA GLY A 91 25.25 11.02 -4.65
C GLY A 91 25.67 12.39 -4.11
N ILE A 92 24.74 13.29 -3.78
CA ILE A 92 25.05 14.60 -3.19
C ILE A 92 25.34 14.41 -1.69
N GLU A 93 26.60 14.63 -1.31
CA GLU A 93 27.05 14.46 0.08
C GLU A 93 26.55 15.58 1.01
N ASP A 94 26.45 16.81 0.51
CA ASP A 94 25.94 17.94 1.29
C ASP A 94 24.41 17.85 1.44
N GLU A 95 23.95 17.65 2.68
CA GLU A 95 22.53 17.44 2.99
C GLU A 95 21.66 18.64 2.57
N SER A 96 22.18 19.87 2.74
CA SER A 96 21.44 21.07 2.34
C SER A 96 21.27 21.16 0.82
N ALA A 97 22.32 20.88 0.05
CA ALA A 97 22.28 20.84 -1.40
C ALA A 97 21.42 19.68 -1.92
N HIS A 98 21.44 18.52 -1.27
CA HIS A 98 20.60 17.37 -1.60
C HIS A 98 19.11 17.76 -1.49
N VAL A 99 18.69 18.32 -0.35
CA VAL A 99 17.30 18.76 -0.15
C VAL A 99 16.91 19.83 -1.16
N ALA A 100 17.77 20.82 -1.40
CA ALA A 100 17.51 21.86 -2.39
C ALA A 100 17.33 21.30 -3.81
N ALA A 101 18.12 20.29 -4.20
CA ALA A 101 18.01 19.65 -5.50
C ALA A 101 16.69 18.89 -5.68
N ILE A 102 16.20 18.23 -4.62
CA ILE A 102 14.88 17.57 -4.62
C ILE A 102 13.77 18.60 -4.80
N GLU A 103 13.78 19.68 -4.01
CA GLU A 103 12.77 20.73 -4.07
C GLU A 103 12.74 21.44 -5.42
N GLU A 104 13.90 21.71 -6.00
CA GLU A 104 14.00 22.30 -7.33
C GLU A 104 13.41 21.37 -8.40
N LEU A 105 13.76 20.08 -8.37
CA LEU A 105 13.24 19.09 -9.31
C LEU A 105 11.71 18.99 -9.19
N PHE A 106 11.19 18.93 -7.96
CA PHE A 106 9.77 18.87 -7.67
C PHE A 106 9.03 20.10 -8.22
N THR A 107 9.54 21.30 -7.92
CA THR A 107 8.96 22.56 -8.37
C THR A 107 8.90 22.63 -9.91
N ARG A 108 10.00 22.27 -10.59
CA ARG A 108 10.06 22.25 -12.06
C ARG A 108 9.08 21.25 -12.68
N ALA A 109 8.94 20.07 -12.06
CA ALA A 109 7.99 19.06 -12.50
C ALA A 109 6.53 19.55 -12.37
N GLN A 110 6.20 20.18 -11.23
CA GLN A 110 4.88 20.74 -10.98
C GLN A 110 4.51 21.81 -12.00
N SER A 111 5.38 22.81 -12.22
CA SER A 111 5.14 23.85 -13.23
C SER A 111 4.97 23.27 -14.63
N SER A 112 5.75 22.24 -14.98
CA SER A 112 5.64 21.59 -16.29
C SER A 112 4.30 20.88 -16.49
N ALA A 113 3.77 20.24 -15.44
CA ALA A 113 2.47 19.59 -15.45
C ALA A 113 1.33 20.62 -15.60
N GLU A 114 1.36 21.69 -14.80
CA GLU A 114 0.36 22.76 -14.86
C GLU A 114 0.33 23.42 -16.25
N ILE A 115 1.50 23.69 -16.85
CA ILE A 115 1.58 24.23 -18.21
C ILE A 115 0.97 23.27 -19.24
N ALA A 116 1.16 21.96 -19.08
CA ALA A 116 0.57 20.97 -19.99
C ALA A 116 -0.97 20.97 -19.89
N ASP A 117 -1.50 21.01 -18.67
CA ASP A 117 -2.94 21.06 -18.42
C ASP A 117 -3.57 22.34 -19.00
N LEU A 118 -2.94 23.50 -18.77
CA LEU A 118 -3.37 24.78 -19.32
C LEU A 118 -3.39 24.77 -20.86
N ARG A 119 -2.35 24.22 -21.49
CA ARG A 119 -2.28 24.09 -22.96
C ARG A 119 -3.42 23.22 -23.49
N GLN A 120 -3.75 22.13 -22.79
CA GLN A 120 -4.86 21.26 -23.18
C GLN A 120 -6.22 21.97 -23.03
N ALA A 121 -6.43 22.70 -21.94
CA ALA A 121 -7.64 23.48 -21.71
C ALA A 121 -7.85 24.56 -22.78
N VAL A 122 -6.80 25.31 -23.12
CA VAL A 122 -6.83 26.33 -24.20
C VAL A 122 -7.20 25.72 -25.54
N LYS A 123 -6.61 24.56 -25.88
CA LYS A 123 -6.94 23.84 -27.11
C LYS A 123 -8.43 23.46 -27.16
N ALA A 124 -8.96 22.87 -26.08
CA ALA A 124 -10.36 22.47 -25.99
C ALA A 124 -11.32 23.66 -26.12
N LEU A 125 -11.02 24.80 -25.46
CA LEU A 125 -11.82 26.02 -25.56
C LEU A 125 -11.83 26.59 -26.98
N THR A 126 -10.67 26.59 -27.65
CA THR A 126 -10.55 27.08 -29.04
C THR A 126 -11.37 26.22 -30.00
N GLU A 127 -11.36 24.90 -29.83
CA GLU A 127 -12.18 23.97 -30.63
C GLU A 127 -13.68 24.16 -30.36
N ALA A 128 -14.08 24.39 -29.10
CA ALA A 128 -15.46 24.66 -28.73
C ALA A 128 -15.97 25.99 -29.32
N GLN A 129 -15.14 27.03 -29.33
CA GLN A 129 -15.47 28.32 -29.97
C GLN A 129 -15.63 28.19 -31.48
N LYS A 130 -14.73 27.45 -32.16
CA LYS A 130 -14.85 27.18 -33.60
C LYS A 130 -16.13 26.42 -33.98
N LYS A 131 -16.66 25.57 -33.09
CA LYS A 131 -17.93 24.84 -33.31
C LYS A 131 -19.18 25.70 -33.08
N ARG A 132 -19.04 26.85 -32.43
CA ARG A 132 -20.14 27.79 -32.12
C ARG A 132 -20.27 28.93 -33.12
N ALA A 133 -19.24 29.17 -33.93
CA ALA A 133 -19.23 30.11 -35.05
C ALA A 133 -19.72 29.43 -36.33
#